data_AF-A0A631WHA8-F1
#
_entry.id   AF-A0A631WHA8-F1
#
_cell.length_a   1.000
_cell.length_b   1.000
_cell.length_c   1.000
_cell.angle_alpha   90.00
_cell.angle_beta   90.00
_cell.angle_gamma   90.00
#
_symmetry.space_group_name_H-M   'P 1'
#
loop_
_entity.id
_entity.type
_entity.pdbx_description
1 polymer ?
#
loop_
_entity_poly.entity_id
_entity_poly.type
_entity_poly.pdbx_seq_one_letter_code
_entity_poly.pdbx_strand_id
1 'polypeptide(L)' 'MPDGLSYLLDPVDAGLIPYYALKDGSVDLCDIALMNDHLAVKADNQRRIEKWREDNER' A
#
# COMPACT_ATOMS: atom_id res chain seq x y z
N MET A 1 -13.60 -9.41 6.61
CA MET A 1 -13.47 -9.11 5.16
C MET A 1 -13.16 -7.64 5.07
N PRO A 2 -12.09 -7.22 4.39
CA PRO A 2 -12.02 -5.85 3.92
C PRO A 2 -13.16 -5.74 2.92
N ASP A 3 -14.21 -5.02 3.30
CA ASP A 3 -15.13 -4.40 2.36
C ASP A 3 -14.26 -3.78 1.26
N GLY A 4 -14.49 -4.10 -0.01
CA GLY A 4 -13.59 -3.74 -1.13
C GLY A 4 -13.27 -2.23 -1.25
N LEU A 5 -13.89 -1.40 -0.42
CA LEU A 5 -13.51 -0.04 -0.10
C LEU A 5 -12.09 0.08 0.48
N SER A 6 -11.61 -0.84 1.35
CA SER A 6 -10.25 -0.76 1.89
C SER A 6 -9.21 -0.79 0.78
N TYR A 7 -9.40 -1.63 -0.24
CA TYR A 7 -8.49 -1.73 -1.39
C TYR A 7 -8.35 -0.40 -2.16
N LEU A 8 -9.43 0.40 -2.24
CA LEU A 8 -9.40 1.71 -2.88
C LEU A 8 -8.83 2.80 -1.96
N LEU A 9 -8.91 2.60 -0.64
CA LEU A 9 -8.47 3.54 0.38
C LEU A 9 -7.01 3.32 0.81
N ASP A 10 -6.45 2.12 0.66
CA ASP A 10 -5.05 1.80 0.95
C ASP A 10 -4.04 2.81 0.36
N PRO A 11 -4.14 3.23 -0.92
CA PRO A 11 -3.21 4.22 -1.47
C PRO A 11 -3.50 5.66 -0.97
N VAL A 12 -4.73 5.94 -0.55
CA VAL A 12 -5.11 7.23 0.08
C VAL A 12 -4.52 7.31 1.49
N ASP A 13 -4.68 6.25 2.28
CA ASP A 13 -4.17 6.16 3.65
C ASP A 13 -2.64 6.13 3.68
N ALA A 14 -2.01 5.53 2.67
CA ALA A 14 -0.56 5.58 2.47
C ALA A 14 -0.05 6.96 2.00
N GLY A 15 -0.95 7.91 1.70
CA GLY A 15 -0.61 9.25 1.22
C GLY A 15 -0.06 9.29 -0.20
N LEU A 16 -0.29 8.25 -1.01
CA LEU A 16 0.15 8.19 -2.40
C LEU A 16 -0.75 9.02 -3.32
N ILE A 17 -2.06 9.06 -3.01
CA ILE A 17 -3.05 9.83 -3.75
C ILE A 17 -4.01 10.55 -2.79
N PRO A 18 -4.53 11.72 -3.16
CA PRO A 18 -5.58 12.36 -2.38
C PRO A 18 -6.95 11.71 -2.65
N TYR A 19 -7.83 11.69 -1.65
CA TYR A 19 -9.18 11.10 -1.78
C TYR A 19 -10.00 11.70 -2.94
N TYR A 20 -9.78 12.98 -3.27
CA TYR A 20 -10.49 13.62 -4.38
C TYR A 20 -10.10 13.03 -5.75
N ALA A 21 -8.90 12.45 -5.91
CA ALA A 21 -8.47 11.82 -7.15
C ALA A 21 -9.32 10.59 -7.52
N LEU A 22 -9.85 9.89 -6.50
CA LEU A 22 -10.81 8.79 -6.70
C LEU A 22 -12.18 9.31 -7.16
N LYS A 23 -12.55 10.52 -6.71
CA LYS A 23 -13.85 11.15 -6.99
C LYS A 23 -13.85 11.85 -8.35
N ASP A 24 -12.74 12.46 -8.74
CA ASP A 24 -12.59 13.19 -10.00
C ASP A 24 -12.21 12.28 -11.18
N GLY A 25 -11.79 11.03 -10.90
CA GLY A 25 -11.43 10.03 -11.91
C GLY A 25 -10.03 10.22 -12.50
N SER A 26 -9.16 10.98 -11.84
CA SER A 26 -7.76 11.18 -12.27
C SER A 26 -6.90 9.92 -12.13
N VAL A 27 -7.34 8.96 -11.32
CA VAL A 27 -6.69 7.65 -11.14
C VAL A 27 -7.66 6.55 -11.54
N ASP A 28 -7.14 5.54 -12.24
CA ASP A 28 -7.93 4.37 -12.61
C ASP A 28 -7.71 3.20 -11.64
N LEU A 29 -8.44 2.11 -11.86
CA LEU A 29 -8.29 0.89 -11.05
C LEU A 29 -6.94 0.20 -11.27
N CYS A 30 -6.31 0.36 -12.43
CA CYS A 30 -4.99 -0.19 -12.72
C CYS A 30 -3.89 0.55 -11.94
N ASP A 31 -3.99 1.88 -11.82
CA ASP A 31 -3.11 2.73 -11.03
C ASP A 31 -3.19 2.34 -9.55
N ILE A 32 -4.42 2.17 -9.04
CA ILE A 32 -4.65 1.72 -7.66
C ILE A 32 -4.06 0.33 -7.43
N ALA A 33 -4.25 -0.60 -8.38
CA ALA A 33 -3.69 -1.94 -8.27
C ALA A 33 -2.16 -1.92 -8.21
N LEU A 34 -1.51 -1.14 -9.08
CA LEU A 34 -0.06 -0.97 -9.09
C LEU A 34 0.47 -0.38 -7.77
N MET A 35 -0.24 0.62 -7.22
CA MET A 35 0.13 1.23 -5.94
C MET A 35 0.02 0.23 -4.79
N ASN A 36 -1.04 -0.58 -4.77
CA ASN A 36 -1.24 -1.60 -3.76
C ASN A 36 -0.18 -2.70 -3.83
N ASP A 37 0.19 -3.14 -5.04
CA ASP A 37 1.28 -4.10 -5.23
C ASP A 37 2.61 -3.53 -4.72
N HIS A 38 2.88 -2.25 -4.99
CA HIS A 38 4.07 -1.57 -4.47
C HIS A 38 4.07 -1.48 -2.93
N LEU A 39 2.93 -1.14 -2.31
CA LEU A 39 2.79 -1.12 -0.85
C LEU A 39 3.04 -2.50 -0.23
N ALA A 40 2.52 -3.56 -0.86
CA ALA A 40 2.72 -4.94 -0.42
C ALA A 40 4.21 -5.34 -0.46
N VAL A 41 4.91 -4.99 -1.55
CA VAL A 41 6.37 -5.23 -1.68
C VAL A 41 7.15 -4.45 -0.62
N LYS A 42 6.80 -3.18 -0.38
CA LYS A 42 7.46 -2.36 0.64
C LYS A 42 7.26 -2.94 2.05
N ALA A 43 6.06 -3.42 2.36
CA ALA A 43 5.77 -4.08 3.63
C ALA A 43 6.56 -5.39 3.79
N ASP A 44 6.70 -6.18 2.72
CA ASP A 44 7.50 -7.41 2.76
C ASP A 44 8.99 -7.13 3.01
N ASN A 45 9.53 -6.12 2.33
CA ASN A 45 10.90 -5.68 2.55
C ASN A 45 11.14 -5.24 4.00
N GLN A 46 10.20 -4.48 4.58
CA GLN A 46 10.30 -4.05 5.97
C GLN A 46 10.31 -5.23 6.93
N ARG A 47 9.43 -6.21 6.74
CA ARG A 47 9.40 -7.45 7.55
C ARG A 47 10.70 -8.24 7.46
N ARG A 48 11.28 -8.33 6.25
CA ARG A 48 12.58 -9.01 6.06
C ARG A 48 13.71 -8.28 6.77
N ILE A 49 13.72 -6.95 6.72
CA ILE A 49 14.72 -6.12 7.43
C ILE A 49 14.56 -6.25 8.95
N GLU A 50 13.34 -6.25 9.46
CA GLU A 50 13.05 -6.42 10.88
C GLU A 50 13.49 -7.80 11.37
N LYS A 51 13.14 -8.87 10.64
CA LYS A 51 13.62 -10.22 10.92
C LYS A 51 15.14 -10.32 10.89
N TRP A 52 15.79 -9.69 9.91
CA TRP A 52 17.25 -9.66 9.84
C TRP A 52 17.87 -8.91 11.04
N ARG A 53 17.24 -7.83 11.51
CA ARG A 53 17.68 -7.13 12.73
C ARG A 53 17.57 -8.01 13.97
N GLU A 54 16.42 -8.67 14.15
CA GLU A 54 16.21 -9.58 15.29
C GLU A 54 17.21 -10.74 15.31
N ASP A 55 17.53 -11.30 14.14
CA ASP A 55 18.46 -12.42 14.01
C ASP A 55 19.94 -12.00 14.17
N ASN A 56 20.29 -10.73 13.91
CA ASN A 56 21.67 -10.24 13.90
C ASN A 56 22.04 -9.40 15.16
N GLU A 57 21.05 -8.99 15.96
CA GLU A 57 21.25 -8.39 17.29
C GLU A 57 21.33 -9.44 18.43
N ARG A 58 21.46 -10.73 18.10
CA ARG A 58 21.57 -11.85 19.07
C ARG A 58 22.99 -12.37 19.25
#